data_AF-Q2JZI1-F1
#
_entry.id   AF-Q2JZI1-F1
#
_cell.length_a   1.000
_cell.length_b   1.000
_cell.length_c   1.000
_cell.angle_alpha   90.00
_cell.angle_beta   90.00
_cell.angle_gamma   90.00
#
_symmetry.space_group_name_H-M   'P 1'
#
loop_
_entity.id
_entity.type
_entity.pdbx_description
1 polymer ?
#
loop_
_entity_poly.entity_id
_entity_poly.type
_entity_poly.pdbx_seq_one_letter_code
_entity_poly.pdbx_strand_id
1 'polypeptide(L)'
;MILLRPGGDISRLDPAVAEELTRLVFDGPEGEISELVRLVRSDEPMGDLAAAQLNSLWDWARTLQPSLIEGATDIAVSFPEMQEQMFNHKEIRIIRTTGKYTEAMVFTIFGAALQIWETLAGHYEIEWEGLDETVVCRAYLFRYALGIVINLLWWIRGGSQAVMRMDRMSNDLIDLGFAVYATYFDGLFSRDEKAAWVHANLVAAITSFRDIHSAD
;
A
#
# COMPACT_ATOMS: atom_id res chain seq x y z
N MET A 1 5.54 -4.76 14.42
CA MET A 1 6.20 -5.82 13.62
C MET A 1 5.19 -6.32 12.62
N ILE A 2 5.35 -5.91 11.37
CA ILE A 2 4.54 -6.40 10.24
C ILE A 2 5.32 -7.56 9.63
N LEU A 3 4.67 -8.71 9.49
CA LEU A 3 5.23 -9.88 8.82
C LEU A 3 4.40 -10.14 7.56
N LEU A 4 5.07 -10.21 6.42
CA LEU A 4 4.48 -10.72 5.19
C LEU A 4 4.45 -12.24 5.30
N ARG A 5 3.29 -12.87 5.08
CA ARG A 5 3.20 -14.34 5.09
C ARG A 5 3.86 -14.90 3.83
N PRO A 6 4.90 -15.73 3.94
CA PRO A 6 5.35 -16.53 2.81
C PRO A 6 4.42 -17.74 2.71
N GLY A 7 3.49 -17.74 1.75
CA GLY A 7 2.77 -18.95 1.41
C GLY A 7 3.72 -19.91 0.72
N GLY A 8 4.06 -21.03 1.35
CA GLY A 8 4.77 -22.13 0.72
C GLY A 8 3.98 -22.80 -0.42
N ASP A 9 2.78 -22.30 -0.73
CA ASP A 9 1.82 -22.84 -1.70
C ASP A 9 1.75 -22.03 -3.01
N ILE A 10 2.58 -20.98 -3.17
CA ILE A 10 2.61 -20.04 -4.31
C ILE A 10 2.74 -20.73 -5.70
N SER A 11 3.17 -21.99 -5.75
CA SER A 11 3.30 -22.72 -7.01
C SER A 11 2.00 -23.32 -7.58
N ARG A 12 0.83 -23.17 -6.92
CA ARG A 12 -0.35 -23.97 -7.32
C ARG A 12 -1.72 -23.30 -7.37
N LEU A 13 -1.87 -22.00 -7.09
CA LEU A 13 -3.19 -21.35 -7.13
C LEU A 13 -3.12 -20.09 -8.00
N ASP A 14 -3.79 -20.16 -9.16
CA ASP A 14 -3.89 -19.16 -10.23
C ASP A 14 -2.77 -19.17 -11.30
N PRO A 15 -3.00 -19.81 -12.47
CA PRO A 15 -2.03 -19.82 -13.56
C PRO A 15 -1.78 -18.44 -14.18
N ALA A 16 -2.63 -17.44 -13.97
CA ALA A 16 -2.38 -16.07 -14.43
C ALA A 16 -1.35 -15.34 -13.54
N VAL A 17 -1.29 -15.66 -12.25
CA VAL A 17 -0.28 -15.13 -11.30
C VAL A 17 1.07 -15.84 -11.50
N ALA A 18 1.05 -17.09 -11.96
CA ALA A 18 2.25 -17.86 -12.28
C ALA A 18 3.14 -17.22 -13.36
N GLU A 19 2.56 -16.56 -14.37
CA GLU A 19 3.33 -15.85 -15.40
C GLU A 19 3.94 -14.53 -14.87
N GLU A 20 3.24 -13.85 -13.95
CA GLU A 20 3.70 -12.58 -13.35
C GLU A 20 4.73 -12.78 -12.22
N LEU A 21 4.78 -13.96 -11.59
CA LEU A 21 5.77 -14.30 -10.56
C LEU A 21 7.21 -14.13 -11.05
N THR A 22 7.48 -14.41 -12.33
CA THR A 22 8.80 -14.22 -12.96
C THR A 22 9.30 -12.77 -12.90
N ARG A 23 8.39 -11.79 -12.75
CA ARG A 23 8.73 -10.36 -12.58
C ARG A 23 8.97 -9.96 -11.12
N LEU A 24 8.58 -10.80 -10.17
CA LEU A 24 8.83 -10.64 -8.73
C LEU A 24 10.07 -11.43 -8.29
N VAL A 25 10.63 -12.27 -9.17
CA VAL A 25 11.95 -12.88 -8.96
C VAL A 25 13.00 -11.79 -9.12
N PHE A 26 13.64 -11.43 -8.01
CA PHE A 26 14.83 -10.62 -8.03
C PHE A 26 15.95 -11.38 -8.77
N ASP A 27 16.24 -10.97 -10.00
CA ASP A 27 17.31 -11.50 -10.87
C ASP A 27 18.71 -10.97 -10.48
N GLY A 28 18.87 -10.51 -9.24
CA GLY A 28 20.17 -10.16 -8.68
C GLY A 28 20.97 -11.39 -8.26
N PRO A 29 22.23 -11.22 -7.84
CA PRO A 29 23.11 -12.33 -7.52
C PRO A 29 22.45 -13.30 -6.52
N GLU A 30 22.38 -14.59 -6.89
CA GLU A 30 21.91 -15.66 -6.03
C GLU A 30 22.66 -15.61 -4.69
N GLY A 31 21.93 -15.35 -3.59
CA GLY A 31 22.50 -15.39 -2.25
C GLY A 31 22.09 -14.22 -1.37
N GLU A 32 22.18 -12.97 -1.82
CA GLU A 32 22.21 -11.84 -0.87
C GLU A 32 20.90 -11.67 -0.07
N ILE A 33 19.74 -11.67 -0.71
CA ILE A 33 18.45 -11.52 -0.01
C ILE A 33 18.02 -12.83 0.66
N SER A 34 18.20 -13.98 0.00
CA SER A 34 17.77 -15.26 0.56
C SER A 34 18.61 -15.67 1.78
N GLU A 35 19.91 -15.39 1.76
CA GLU A 35 20.81 -15.62 2.89
C GLU A 35 20.53 -14.64 4.03
N LEU A 36 20.28 -13.37 3.73
CA LEU A 36 19.84 -12.37 4.71
C LEU A 36 18.51 -12.80 5.38
N VAL A 37 17.52 -13.22 4.60
CA VAL A 37 16.22 -13.71 5.11
C VAL A 37 16.42 -14.98 5.94
N ARG A 38 17.30 -15.89 5.54
CA ARG A 38 17.63 -17.09 6.32
C ARG A 38 18.28 -16.73 7.65
N LEU A 39 19.26 -15.83 7.65
CA LEU A 39 19.98 -15.36 8.83
C LEU A 39 19.05 -14.64 9.81
N VAL A 40 18.21 -13.71 9.32
CA VAL A 40 17.22 -12.98 10.14
C VAL A 40 16.19 -13.93 10.78
N ARG A 41 15.89 -15.06 10.14
CA ARG A 41 14.95 -16.07 10.65
C ARG A 41 15.61 -17.15 11.51
N SER A 42 16.95 -17.17 11.59
CA SER A 42 17.70 -18.14 12.37
C SER A 42 18.18 -17.54 13.69
N ASP A 43 18.40 -18.38 14.71
CA ASP A 43 19.13 -17.98 15.92
C ASP A 43 20.66 -17.99 15.70
N GLU A 44 21.13 -18.15 14.45
CA GLU A 44 22.56 -18.12 14.13
C GLU A 44 23.10 -16.68 14.26
N PRO A 45 24.31 -16.49 14.84
CA PRO A 45 24.93 -15.19 14.88
C PRO A 45 25.16 -14.68 13.45
N MET A 46 24.63 -13.49 13.17
CA MET A 46 24.80 -12.83 11.88
C MET A 46 26.29 -12.55 11.65
N GLY A 47 26.84 -13.07 10.54
CA GLY A 47 28.25 -12.88 10.20
C GLY A 47 28.59 -11.40 9.96
N ASP A 48 29.87 -11.04 10.13
CA ASP A 48 30.33 -9.64 10.06
C ASP A 48 29.94 -8.91 8.77
N LEU A 49 29.95 -9.62 7.63
CA LEU A 49 29.56 -9.06 6.33
C LEU A 49 28.06 -8.74 6.26
N ALA A 50 27.21 -9.67 6.70
CA ALA A 50 25.76 -9.47 6.75
C ALA A 50 25.37 -8.37 7.75
N ALA A 51 26.07 -8.29 8.89
CA ALA A 51 25.92 -7.22 9.85
C ALA A 51 26.31 -5.85 9.26
N ALA A 52 27.43 -5.78 8.52
CA ALA A 52 27.86 -4.56 7.85
C ALA A 52 26.87 -4.11 6.77
N GLN A 53 26.36 -5.05 5.96
CA GLN A 53 25.33 -4.76 4.95
C GLN A 53 24.03 -4.28 5.59
N LEU A 54 23.54 -4.94 6.64
CA LEU A 54 22.32 -4.52 7.35
C LEU A 54 22.49 -3.13 7.98
N ASN A 55 23.65 -2.84 8.58
CA ASN A 55 23.95 -1.51 9.11
C ASN A 55 23.99 -0.46 7.99
N SER A 56 24.60 -0.77 6.84
CA SER A 56 24.63 0.16 5.70
C SER A 56 23.23 0.44 5.14
N LEU A 57 22.37 -0.58 5.05
CA LEU A 57 20.98 -0.42 4.62
C LEU A 57 20.18 0.40 5.65
N TRP A 58 20.42 0.18 6.95
CA TRP A 58 19.82 0.97 8.01
C TRP A 58 20.25 2.43 7.99
N ASP A 59 21.54 2.69 7.77
CA ASP A 59 22.09 4.03 7.67
C ASP A 59 21.49 4.78 6.48
N TRP A 60 21.43 4.12 5.32
CA TRP A 60 20.77 4.66 4.14
C TRP A 60 19.28 4.92 4.38
N ALA A 61 18.53 3.98 4.94
CA ALA A 61 17.12 4.17 5.28
C ALA A 61 16.89 5.35 6.23
N ARG A 62 17.80 5.58 7.20
CA ARG A 62 17.75 6.75 8.09
C ARG A 62 17.93 8.07 7.33
N THR A 63 18.68 8.10 6.23
CA THR A 63 18.80 9.32 5.40
C THR A 63 17.50 9.69 4.69
N LEU A 64 16.63 8.72 4.42
CA LEU A 64 15.33 8.93 3.76
C LEU A 64 14.20 9.33 4.72
N GLN A 65 14.39 9.10 6.03
CA GLN A 65 13.37 9.32 7.05
C GLN A 65 12.82 10.76 7.07
N PRO A 66 13.63 11.84 6.94
CA PRO A 66 13.10 13.20 6.94
C PRO A 66 12.14 13.48 5.78
N SER A 67 12.50 13.09 4.56
CA SER A 67 11.65 13.27 3.38
C SER A 67 10.37 12.44 3.45
N LEU A 68 10.44 11.25 4.06
CA LEU A 68 9.26 10.43 4.29
C LEU A 68 8.32 11.06 5.33
N ILE A 69 8.84 11.70 6.37
CA ILE A 69 8.05 12.45 7.37
C ILE A 69 7.43 13.70 6.75
N GLU A 70 8.13 14.35 5.82
CA GLU A 70 7.63 15.50 5.08
C GLU A 70 6.43 15.11 4.20
N GLY A 71 6.58 14.11 3.31
CA GLY A 71 5.48 13.60 2.48
C GLY A 71 4.32 13.00 3.30
N ALA A 72 4.66 12.19 4.32
CA ALA A 72 4.04 12.16 5.64
C ALA A 72 2.93 13.18 5.93
N THR A 73 3.45 14.37 6.20
CA THR A 73 2.73 15.50 6.77
C THR A 73 1.87 16.15 5.70
N ASP A 74 2.39 16.31 4.48
CA ASP A 74 1.66 16.90 3.37
C ASP A 74 0.36 16.14 3.07
N ILE A 75 0.44 14.81 3.04
CA ILE A 75 -0.72 13.94 2.84
C ILE A 75 -1.73 14.13 3.99
N ALA A 76 -1.29 14.12 5.26
CA ALA A 76 -2.21 14.33 6.39
C ALA A 76 -2.89 15.70 6.38
N VAL A 77 -2.15 16.75 6.04
CA VAL A 77 -2.68 18.12 5.98
C VAL A 77 -3.70 18.26 4.86
N SER A 78 -3.59 17.46 3.80
CA SER A 78 -4.58 17.44 2.71
C SER A 78 -5.90 16.73 3.05
N PHE A 79 -5.95 15.88 4.09
CA PHE A 79 -7.13 15.06 4.38
C PHE A 79 -8.44 15.84 4.60
N PRO A 80 -8.45 16.97 5.34
CA PRO A 80 -9.66 17.79 5.44
C PRO A 80 -10.15 18.30 4.08
N GLU A 81 -9.24 18.80 3.25
CA GLU A 81 -9.57 19.30 1.91
C GLU A 81 -10.07 18.17 1.00
N MET A 82 -9.37 17.03 0.97
CA MET A 82 -9.80 15.85 0.23
C MET A 82 -11.19 15.39 0.66
N GLN A 83 -11.47 15.33 1.97
CA GLN A 83 -12.78 14.97 2.47
C GLN A 83 -13.87 15.93 1.96
N GLU A 84 -13.63 17.25 2.02
CA GLU A 84 -14.58 18.27 1.60
C GLU A 84 -14.86 18.23 0.09
N GLN A 85 -13.85 17.92 -0.72
CA GLN A 85 -13.98 17.81 -2.18
C GLN A 85 -14.64 16.50 -2.61
N MET A 86 -14.36 15.40 -1.90
CA MET A 86 -14.82 14.07 -2.30
C MET A 86 -16.22 13.73 -1.78
N PHE A 87 -16.57 14.14 -0.56
CA PHE A 87 -17.76 13.62 0.11
C PHE A 87 -18.64 14.70 0.72
N ASN A 88 -19.94 14.62 0.46
CA ASN A 88 -20.93 15.45 1.15
C ASN A 88 -21.28 14.90 2.54
N HIS A 89 -22.02 15.68 3.33
CA HIS A 89 -22.39 15.29 4.70
C HIS A 89 -23.16 13.96 4.82
N LYS A 90 -23.96 13.58 3.82
CA LYS A 90 -24.69 12.29 3.82
C LYS A 90 -23.72 11.14 3.60
N GLU A 91 -22.77 11.29 2.69
CA GLU A 91 -21.74 10.30 2.37
C GLU A 91 -20.77 10.12 3.54
N ILE A 92 -20.33 11.22 4.17
CA ILE A 92 -19.55 11.18 5.41
C ILE A 92 -20.29 10.38 6.50
N ARG A 93 -21.61 10.58 6.63
CA ARG A 93 -22.42 9.79 7.57
C ARG A 93 -22.44 8.31 7.19
N ILE A 94 -22.52 7.96 5.91
CA ILE A 94 -22.46 6.57 5.43
C ILE A 94 -21.11 5.93 5.81
N ILE A 95 -20.00 6.62 5.53
CA ILE A 95 -18.63 6.18 5.85
C ILE A 95 -18.49 5.88 7.35
N ARG A 96 -19.05 6.75 8.19
CA ARG A 96 -18.97 6.62 9.65
C ARG A 96 -19.84 5.52 10.24
N THR A 97 -20.94 5.12 9.59
CA THR A 97 -22.00 4.34 10.25
C THR A 97 -22.27 2.96 9.64
N THR A 98 -22.27 2.83 8.32
CA THR A 98 -22.83 1.66 7.64
C THR A 98 -21.81 0.91 6.78
N GLY A 99 -20.80 1.60 6.25
CA GLY A 99 -19.76 1.01 5.40
C GLY A 99 -20.27 0.42 4.07
N LYS A 100 -21.56 0.60 3.74
CA LYS A 100 -22.14 0.23 2.46
C LYS A 100 -22.10 1.46 1.55
N TYR A 101 -21.06 1.55 0.75
CA TYR A 101 -20.88 2.66 -0.18
C TYR A 101 -21.87 2.56 -1.35
N THR A 102 -22.37 3.71 -1.77
CA THR A 102 -23.14 3.80 -3.01
C THR A 102 -22.19 3.68 -4.19
N GLU A 103 -22.73 3.32 -5.36
CA GLU A 103 -21.97 3.28 -6.61
C GLU A 103 -21.26 4.61 -6.89
N ALA A 104 -21.94 5.75 -6.69
CA ALA A 104 -21.34 7.07 -6.84
C ALA A 104 -20.13 7.29 -5.91
N MET A 105 -20.20 6.84 -4.65
CA MET A 105 -19.07 6.93 -3.72
C MET A 105 -17.90 6.04 -4.16
N VAL A 106 -18.18 4.87 -4.71
CA VAL A 106 -17.15 3.98 -5.27
C VAL A 106 -16.44 4.67 -6.44
N PHE A 107 -17.18 5.26 -7.38
CA PHE A 107 -16.59 6.04 -8.48
C PHE A 107 -15.71 7.19 -7.97
N THR A 108 -16.16 7.93 -6.95
CA THR A 108 -15.35 8.98 -6.32
C THR A 108 -14.05 8.44 -5.71
N ILE A 109 -14.12 7.30 -5.01
CA ILE A 109 -12.95 6.67 -4.38
C ILE A 109 -11.90 6.26 -5.41
N PHE A 110 -12.32 5.56 -6.46
CA PHE A 110 -11.42 5.11 -7.52
C PHE A 110 -10.92 6.27 -8.39
N GLY A 111 -11.77 7.24 -8.71
CA GLY A 111 -11.38 8.44 -9.45
C GLY A 111 -10.32 9.27 -8.71
N ALA A 112 -10.47 9.45 -7.40
CA ALA A 112 -9.45 10.12 -6.59
C ALA A 112 -8.13 9.33 -6.54
N ALA A 113 -8.20 7.99 -6.44
CA ALA A 113 -7.02 7.14 -6.50
C ALA A 113 -6.29 7.28 -7.84
N LEU A 114 -7.03 7.38 -8.95
CA LEU A 114 -6.44 7.59 -10.28
C LEU A 114 -5.73 8.95 -10.35
N GLN A 115 -6.36 10.03 -9.90
CA GLN A 115 -5.73 11.37 -9.90
C GLN A 115 -4.44 11.44 -9.07
N ILE A 116 -4.44 10.79 -7.89
CA ILE A 116 -3.23 10.68 -7.06
C ILE A 116 -2.16 9.87 -7.81
N TRP A 117 -2.56 8.76 -8.45
CA TRP A 117 -1.65 7.95 -9.25
C TRP A 117 -1.05 8.73 -10.42
N GLU A 118 -1.84 9.48 -11.18
CA GLU A 118 -1.36 10.32 -12.30
C GLU A 118 -0.35 11.35 -11.82
N THR A 119 -0.61 11.97 -10.66
CA THR A 119 0.31 12.91 -10.02
C THR A 119 1.64 12.25 -9.66
N LEU A 120 1.59 11.06 -9.06
CA LEU A 120 2.80 10.29 -8.73
C LEU A 120 3.54 9.82 -9.99
N ALA A 121 2.81 9.34 -10.99
CA ALA A 121 3.38 8.85 -12.24
C ALA A 121 4.08 9.97 -13.01
N GLY A 122 3.51 11.17 -13.03
CA GLY A 122 4.15 12.37 -13.58
C GLY A 122 5.41 12.77 -12.81
N HIS A 123 5.40 12.67 -11.49
CA HIS A 123 6.60 12.96 -10.66
C HIS A 123 7.74 11.96 -10.91
N TYR A 124 7.42 10.69 -11.12
CA TYR A 124 8.41 9.64 -11.41
C TYR A 124 8.70 9.46 -12.90
N GLU A 125 8.21 10.35 -13.77
CA GLU A 125 8.41 10.30 -15.22
C GLU A 125 8.02 8.95 -15.85
N ILE A 126 6.97 8.32 -15.29
CA ILE A 126 6.46 7.04 -15.80
C ILE A 126 5.66 7.33 -17.06
N GLU A 127 5.98 6.67 -18.16
CA GLU A 127 5.15 6.72 -19.36
C GLU A 127 3.89 5.86 -19.14
N TRP A 128 2.75 6.53 -18.92
CA TRP A 128 1.48 5.87 -18.63
C TRP A 128 0.37 6.21 -19.62
N GLU A 129 0.58 7.19 -20.49
CA GLU A 129 -0.38 7.59 -21.51
C GLU A 129 -0.62 6.42 -22.49
N GLY A 130 -1.85 5.92 -22.52
CA GLY A 130 -2.26 4.78 -23.36
C GLY A 130 -2.17 3.41 -22.69
N LEU A 131 -1.77 3.34 -21.42
CA LEU A 131 -1.96 2.11 -20.63
C LEU A 131 -3.44 1.88 -20.34
N ASP A 132 -3.85 0.63 -20.43
CA ASP A 132 -5.20 0.21 -20.06
C ASP A 132 -5.43 0.34 -18.55
N GLU A 133 -6.64 0.70 -18.14
CA GLU A 133 -6.98 0.88 -16.72
C GLU A 133 -6.70 -0.39 -15.89
N THR A 134 -6.86 -1.58 -16.47
CA THR A 134 -6.55 -2.83 -15.76
C THR A 134 -5.05 -3.01 -15.51
N VAL A 135 -4.19 -2.44 -16.37
CA VAL A 135 -2.73 -2.44 -16.20
C VAL A 135 -2.34 -1.42 -15.13
N VAL A 136 -2.94 -0.23 -15.18
CA VAL A 136 -2.75 0.81 -14.16
C VAL A 136 -3.13 0.29 -12.77
N CYS A 137 -4.26 -0.39 -12.63
CA CYS A 137 -4.71 -0.93 -11.35
C CYS A 137 -3.81 -2.03 -10.76
N ARG A 138 -2.99 -2.69 -11.60
CA ARG A 138 -1.97 -3.64 -11.14
C ARG A 138 -0.69 -2.96 -10.67
N ALA A 139 -0.49 -1.67 -10.99
CA ALA A 139 0.71 -0.94 -10.61
C ALA A 139 0.75 -0.65 -9.11
N TYR A 140 1.95 -0.74 -8.53
CA TYR A 140 2.16 -0.43 -7.12
C TYR A 140 1.69 0.97 -6.76
N LEU A 141 2.03 1.96 -7.58
CA LEU A 141 1.65 3.35 -7.33
C LEU A 141 0.14 3.55 -7.30
N PHE A 142 -0.62 2.84 -8.14
CA PHE A 142 -2.08 2.92 -8.11
C PHE A 142 -2.64 2.30 -6.82
N ARG A 143 -2.17 1.11 -6.45
CA ARG A 143 -2.59 0.46 -5.20
C ARG A 143 -2.21 1.31 -3.97
N TYR A 144 -1.08 2.00 -4.04
CA TYR A 144 -0.64 2.94 -3.01
C TYR A 144 -1.55 4.18 -2.94
N ALA A 145 -1.89 4.76 -4.09
CA ALA A 145 -2.84 5.87 -4.21
C ALA A 145 -4.23 5.50 -3.66
N LEU A 146 -4.76 4.34 -4.04
CA LEU A 146 -5.99 3.80 -3.49
C LEU A 146 -5.87 3.56 -1.98
N GLY A 147 -4.69 3.14 -1.53
CA GLY A 147 -4.36 2.99 -0.12
C GLY A 147 -4.44 4.31 0.66
N ILE A 148 -3.97 5.42 0.08
CA ILE A 148 -4.12 6.76 0.66
C ILE A 148 -5.60 7.12 0.80
N VAL A 149 -6.41 6.87 -0.23
CA VAL A 149 -7.86 7.12 -0.19
C VAL A 149 -8.54 6.26 0.89
N ILE A 150 -8.18 4.98 1.00
CA ILE A 150 -8.73 4.09 2.04
C ILE A 150 -8.30 4.56 3.43
N ASN A 151 -7.06 5.05 3.58
CA ASN A 151 -6.58 5.65 4.82
C ASN A 151 -7.37 6.92 5.19
N LEU A 152 -7.74 7.75 4.20
CA LEU A 152 -8.67 8.86 4.39
C LEU A 152 -10.04 8.36 4.89
N LEU A 153 -10.61 7.30 4.30
CA LEU A 153 -11.89 6.73 4.77
C LEU A 153 -11.82 6.27 6.23
N TRP A 154 -10.69 5.69 6.65
CA TRP A 154 -10.44 5.35 8.05
C TRP A 154 -10.43 6.60 8.94
N TRP A 155 -9.75 7.67 8.52
CA TRP A 155 -9.72 8.93 9.26
C TRP A 155 -11.11 9.57 9.40
N ILE A 156 -11.91 9.57 8.33
CA ILE A 156 -13.32 10.02 8.33
C ILE A 156 -14.15 9.18 9.32
N ARG A 157 -13.96 7.85 9.31
CA ARG A 157 -14.63 6.92 10.22
C ARG A 157 -14.30 7.22 11.69
N GLY A 158 -13.04 7.58 11.98
CA GLY A 158 -12.56 8.02 13.29
C GLY A 158 -13.07 9.40 13.73
N GLY A 159 -13.83 10.10 12.89
CA GLY A 159 -14.42 11.40 13.21
C GLY A 159 -13.56 12.60 12.83
N SER A 160 -12.60 12.42 11.91
CA SER A 160 -11.88 13.52 11.26
C SER A 160 -11.11 14.41 12.26
N GLN A 161 -10.46 13.78 13.24
CA GLN A 161 -9.76 14.52 14.31
C GLN A 161 -8.53 15.25 13.75
N ALA A 162 -8.41 16.53 14.09
CA ALA A 162 -7.50 17.48 13.46
C ALA A 162 -6.03 17.41 13.91
N VAL A 163 -5.59 16.35 14.62
CA VAL A 163 -4.20 16.31 15.12
C VAL A 163 -3.66 14.89 15.10
N MET A 164 -3.02 14.50 14.00
CA MET A 164 -2.03 13.43 14.05
C MET A 164 -0.70 14.04 14.45
N ARG A 165 -0.05 13.49 15.49
CA ARG A 165 1.38 13.76 15.71
C ARG A 165 2.12 13.32 14.45
N MET A 166 3.01 14.17 13.93
CA MET A 166 3.78 13.92 12.70
C MET A 166 4.41 12.52 12.68
N ASP A 167 4.99 12.08 13.80
CA ASP A 167 5.60 10.75 13.95
C ASP A 167 4.61 9.59 13.74
N ARG A 168 3.34 9.77 14.13
CA ARG A 168 2.31 8.74 13.89
C ARG A 168 1.90 8.68 12.43
N MET A 169 1.84 9.81 11.74
CA MET A 169 1.46 9.81 10.33
C MET A 169 2.53 9.19 9.46
N SER A 170 3.80 9.45 9.75
CA SER A 170 4.93 8.79 9.08
C SER A 170 4.86 7.27 9.26
N ASN A 171 4.61 6.80 10.48
CA ASN A 171 4.42 5.38 10.73
C ASN A 171 3.21 4.82 9.98
N ASP A 172 2.08 5.53 9.95
CA ASP A 172 0.88 5.10 9.25
C ASP A 172 1.08 5.00 7.73
N LEU A 173 1.87 5.88 7.10
CA LEU A 173 2.21 5.76 5.69
C LEU A 173 3.22 4.65 5.40
N ILE A 174 4.17 4.40 6.30
CA ILE A 174 5.06 3.23 6.21
C ILE A 174 4.24 1.94 6.29
N ASP A 175 3.36 1.86 7.28
CA ASP A 175 2.46 0.72 7.48
C ASP A 175 1.49 0.56 6.29
N LEU A 176 1.06 1.68 5.69
CA LEU A 176 0.30 1.68 4.43
C LEU A 176 1.12 1.06 3.29
N GLY A 177 2.38 1.44 3.13
CA GLY A 177 3.27 0.85 2.12
C GLY A 177 3.36 -0.68 2.29
N PHE A 178 3.51 -1.16 3.52
CA PHE A 178 3.50 -2.59 3.81
C PHE A 178 2.13 -3.24 3.54
N ALA A 179 1.02 -2.58 3.88
CA ALA A 179 -0.32 -3.07 3.58
C ALA A 179 -0.56 -3.18 2.07
N VAL A 180 -0.08 -2.21 1.29
CA VAL A 180 -0.15 -2.22 -0.18
C VAL A 180 0.73 -3.33 -0.74
N TYR A 181 1.96 -3.47 -0.26
CA TYR A 181 2.86 -4.53 -0.70
C TYR A 181 2.27 -5.92 -0.41
N ALA A 182 1.63 -6.09 0.75
CA ALA A 182 0.96 -7.34 1.12
C ALA A 182 -0.20 -7.73 0.18
N THR A 183 -0.79 -6.80 -0.60
CA THR A 183 -1.82 -7.11 -1.60
C THR A 183 -1.31 -7.95 -2.78
N TYR A 184 0.01 -8.07 -2.94
CA TYR A 184 0.64 -8.94 -3.95
C TYR A 184 0.90 -10.36 -3.43
N PHE A 185 0.62 -10.63 -2.15
CA PHE A 185 0.91 -11.90 -1.48
C PHE A 185 -0.34 -12.44 -0.78
N ASP A 186 -0.19 -13.54 -0.05
CA ASP A 186 -1.27 -14.23 0.70
C ASP A 186 -1.76 -13.48 1.96
N GLY A 187 -1.51 -12.16 2.01
CA GLY A 187 -2.06 -11.26 3.00
C GLY A 187 -1.05 -10.70 4.02
N LEU A 188 -1.59 -9.83 4.87
CA LEU A 188 -0.85 -9.05 5.87
C LEU A 188 -0.99 -9.66 7.28
N PHE A 189 0.13 -9.97 7.95
CA PHE A 189 0.14 -10.27 9.38
C PHE A 189 0.55 -9.03 10.18
N SER A 190 -0.45 -8.31 10.69
CA SER A 190 -0.25 -7.15 11.55
C SER A 190 -1.15 -7.24 12.79
N ARG A 191 -0.65 -6.74 13.92
CA ARG A 191 -1.47 -6.49 15.14
C ARG A 191 -2.05 -5.08 15.15
N ASP A 192 -1.66 -4.25 14.19
CA ASP A 192 -2.21 -2.92 14.02
C ASP A 192 -3.59 -3.02 13.33
N GLU A 193 -4.62 -2.55 14.02
CA GLU A 193 -6.01 -2.62 13.54
C GLU A 193 -6.21 -1.80 12.27
N LYS A 194 -5.56 -0.63 12.18
CA LYS A 194 -5.66 0.26 11.03
C LYS A 194 -5.00 -0.37 9.81
N ALA A 195 -3.78 -0.90 9.94
CA ALA A 195 -3.08 -1.56 8.83
C ALA A 195 -3.84 -2.80 8.33
N ALA A 196 -4.38 -3.62 9.24
CA ALA A 196 -5.19 -4.77 8.89
C ALA A 196 -6.49 -4.36 8.16
N TRP A 197 -7.16 -3.30 8.65
CA TRP A 197 -8.37 -2.78 8.02
C TRP A 197 -8.11 -2.23 6.63
N VAL A 198 -7.05 -1.41 6.48
CA VAL A 198 -6.65 -0.83 5.19
C VAL A 198 -6.33 -1.92 4.18
N HIS A 199 -5.53 -2.93 4.58
CA HIS A 199 -5.22 -4.08 3.72
C HIS A 199 -6.49 -4.83 3.27
N ALA A 200 -7.40 -5.14 4.18
CA ALA A 200 -8.62 -5.88 3.84
C ALA A 200 -9.50 -5.10 2.84
N ASN A 201 -9.63 -3.78 3.02
CA ASN A 201 -10.40 -2.94 2.10
C ASN A 201 -9.69 -2.76 0.75
N LEU A 202 -8.36 -2.70 0.73
CA LEU A 202 -7.57 -2.68 -0.49
C LEU A 202 -7.79 -3.94 -1.32
N VAL A 203 -7.65 -5.12 -0.70
CA VAL A 203 -7.87 -6.41 -1.37
C VAL A 203 -9.29 -6.49 -1.93
N ALA A 204 -10.31 -6.10 -1.14
CA ALA A 204 -11.69 -6.11 -1.58
C ALA A 204 -11.93 -5.16 -2.78
N ALA A 205 -11.37 -3.95 -2.73
CA ALA A 205 -11.47 -2.97 -3.81
C ALA A 205 -10.80 -3.45 -5.09
N ILE A 206 -9.57 -3.97 -5.00
CA ILE A 206 -8.82 -4.50 -6.15
C ILE A 206 -9.54 -5.70 -6.76
N THR A 207 -10.07 -6.62 -5.93
CA THR A 207 -10.80 -7.79 -6.42
C THR A 207 -12.08 -7.37 -7.13
N SER A 208 -12.85 -6.45 -6.55
CA SER A 208 -14.07 -5.93 -7.17
C SER A 208 -13.79 -5.28 -8.53
N PHE A 209 -12.68 -4.54 -8.65
CA PHE A 209 -12.27 -3.94 -9.92
C PHE A 209 -11.92 -5.00 -10.97
N ARG A 210 -11.19 -6.05 -10.59
CA ARG A 210 -10.84 -7.17 -11.49
C ARG A 210 -12.08 -7.92 -11.98
N ASP A 211 -13.03 -8.17 -11.09
CA ASP A 211 -14.25 -8.92 -11.43
C ASP A 211 -15.14 -8.15 -12.43
N ILE A 212 -15.19 -6.82 -12.32
CA ILE A 212 -15.91 -5.97 -13.28
C ILE A 212 -15.29 -6.08 -14.68
N HIS A 213 -13.96 -6.04 -14.78
CA HIS A 213 -13.24 -6.02 -16.06
C HIS A 213 -12.95 -7.41 -16.65
N SER A 214 -13.24 -8.49 -15.91
CA SER A 214 -13.12 -9.88 -16.42
C SER A 214 -14.44 -10.42 -16.99
N ALA A 215 -15.52 -9.65 -16.87
CA ALA A 215 -16.85 -10.00 -17.36
C ALA A 215 -17.15 -9.46 -18.78
N ASP A 216 -16.24 -8.66 -19.34
CA ASP A 216 -16.22 -8.16 -20.72
C ASP A 216 -15.24 -8.97 -21.60
#